data_AF-A0A0Q6VXW5-F1
#
_entry.id   AF-A0A0Q6VXW5-F1
#
_cell.length_a   1.000
_cell.length_b   1.000
_cell.length_c   1.000
_cell.angle_alpha   90.00
_cell.angle_beta   90.00
_cell.angle_gamma   90.00
#
_symmetry.space_group_name_H-M   'P 1'
#
loop_
_entity.id
_entity.type
_entity.pdbx_description
1 polymer ?
#
loop_
_entity_poly.entity_id
_entity_poly.type
_entity_poly.pdbx_seq_one_letter_code
_entity_poly.pdbx_strand_id
1 'polypeptide(L)'
;MKVLYCHKVRDPKEQECLASVDFELNEHLRLYGLRLLRKPDGAMFLYAPQAGHRRTATFSAPMAKRLTALAIEAYEAANDR
;
A
#
# COMPACT_ATOMS: atom_id res chain seq x y z
N MET A 1 -0.47 -14.70 1.45
CA MET A 1 -0.33 -13.24 1.40
C MET A 1 -1.40 -12.59 2.25
N LYS A 2 -1.02 -11.69 3.17
CA LYS A 2 -1.95 -10.97 4.05
C LYS A 2 -1.39 -9.58 4.41
N VAL A 3 -2.29 -8.67 4.75
CA VAL A 3 -1.92 -7.39 5.37
C VAL A 3 -1.58 -7.64 6.84
N LEU A 4 -0.46 -7.10 7.30
CA LEU A 4 -0.04 -7.15 8.70
C LEU A 4 -0.53 -5.92 9.45
N TYR A 5 -0.32 -4.74 8.85
CA TYR A 5 -0.69 -3.45 9.42
C TYR A 5 -1.18 -2.50 8.33
N CYS A 6 -2.10 -1.62 8.68
CA CYS A 6 -2.56 -0.51 7.85
C CYS A 6 -2.74 0.73 8.72
N HIS A 7 -1.87 1.72 8.55
CA HIS A 7 -1.86 2.96 9.31
C HIS A 7 -2.26 4.14 8.43
N LYS A 8 -3.39 4.78 8.73
CA LYS A 8 -3.85 5.96 8.00
C LYS A 8 -2.96 7.16 8.24
N VAL A 9 -2.75 7.93 7.19
CA VAL A 9 -2.07 9.22 7.27
C VAL A 9 -3.07 10.27 7.76
N ARG A 10 -2.71 11.02 8.80
CA ARG A 10 -3.62 11.97 9.49
C ARG A 10 -3.92 13.24 8.68
N ASP A 11 -3.00 13.65 7.81
CA ASP A 11 -3.13 14.86 6.98
C ASP A 11 -2.61 14.56 5.57
N PRO A 12 -3.43 13.94 4.71
CA PRO A 12 -3.04 13.65 3.34
C PRO A 12 -2.95 14.96 2.54
N LYS A 13 -1.82 15.22 1.85
CA LYS A 13 -1.67 16.32 0.88
C LYS A 13 -1.62 15.85 -0.58
N GLU A 14 -2.28 16.63 -1.44
CA GLU A 14 -2.29 16.81 -2.92
C GLU A 14 -2.09 15.61 -3.89
N GLN A 15 -1.40 14.51 -3.55
CA GLN A 15 -1.39 13.24 -4.31
C GLN A 15 -1.38 12.05 -3.34
N GLU A 16 -2.52 11.92 -2.67
CA GLU A 16 -2.58 11.67 -1.25
C GLU A 16 -2.26 10.23 -0.87
N CYS A 17 -1.13 10.07 -0.21
CA CYS A 17 -0.85 8.86 0.55
C CYS A 17 -1.93 8.71 1.63
N LEU A 18 -2.78 7.70 1.46
CA LEU A 18 -3.92 7.43 2.33
C LEU A 18 -3.46 6.63 3.57
N ALA A 19 -2.56 5.67 3.36
CA ALA A 19 -2.07 4.81 4.41
C ALA A 19 -0.68 4.24 4.13
N SER A 20 0.03 3.89 5.19
CA SER A 20 1.14 2.95 5.15
C SER A 20 0.64 1.54 5.44
N VAL A 21 1.07 0.56 4.63
CA VAL A 21 0.61 -0.83 4.68
C VAL A 21 1.80 -1.77 4.68
N ASP A 22 1.76 -2.76 5.55
CA ASP A 22 2.75 -3.83 5.64
C ASP A 22 2.14 -5.15 5.16
N PHE A 23 2.90 -5.92 4.40
CA PHE A 23 2.46 -7.19 3.83
C PHE A 23 3.37 -8.35 4.22
N GLU A 24 2.76 -9.49 4.51
CA GLU A 24 3.42 -10.79 4.41
C GLU A 24 3.01 -11.41 3.07
N LEU A 25 3.98 -11.63 2.17
CA LEU A 25 3.69 -12.24 0.86
C LEU A 25 3.51 -13.76 1.01
N ASN A 26 4.43 -14.38 1.73
CA ASN A 26 4.47 -15.79 2.10
C ASN A 26 5.24 -15.95 3.41
N GLU A 27 5.45 -17.19 3.87
CA GLU A 27 6.14 -17.48 5.14
C GLU A 27 7.58 -16.93 5.21
N HIS A 28 8.23 -16.74 4.06
CA HIS A 28 9.62 -16.31 3.95
C HIS A 28 9.79 -14.80 3.77
N LEU A 29 8.76 -14.07 3.33
CA LEU A 29 8.92 -12.70 2.85
C LEU A 29 7.85 -11.74 3.38
N ARG A 30 8.34 -10.66 4.00
CA ARG A 30 7.56 -9.52 4.46
C ARG A 30 8.06 -8.24 3.81
N LEU A 31 7.16 -7.32 3.52
CA LEU A 31 7.44 -6.01 2.96
C LEU A 31 6.80 -4.95 3.85
N TYR A 32 7.59 -3.96 4.22
CA TYR A 32 7.21 -2.94 5.19
C TYR A 32 7.17 -1.55 4.55
N GLY A 33 6.29 -0.69 5.05
CA GLY A 33 6.21 0.71 4.68
C GLY A 33 5.68 0.96 3.27
N LEU A 34 4.89 0.05 2.69
CA LEU A 34 4.25 0.34 1.40
C LEU A 34 3.25 1.47 1.59
N ARG A 35 3.00 2.23 0.54
CA ARG A 35 2.11 3.39 0.56
C ARG A 35 0.94 3.16 -0.36
N LEU A 36 -0.27 3.23 0.17
CA LEU A 36 -1.50 3.30 -0.61
C LEU A 36 -1.73 4.76 -1.01
N LEU A 37 -1.64 5.05 -2.29
CA LEU A 37 -1.80 6.39 -2.85
C LEU A 37 -3.11 6.49 -3.62
N ARG A 38 -3.77 7.64 -3.57
CA ARG A 38 -4.89 7.98 -4.46
C ARG A 38 -4.43 8.97 -5.52
N LYS A 39 -4.63 8.64 -6.79
CA LYS A 39 -4.40 9.55 -7.92
C LYS A 39 -5.57 10.54 -8.08
N PRO A 40 -5.39 11.64 -8.83
CA PRO A 40 -6.47 12.61 -9.09
C PRO A 40 -7.71 12.02 -9.76
N ASP A 41 -7.59 10.92 -10.51
CA ASP A 41 -8.70 10.18 -11.13
C ASP A 41 -9.46 9.27 -10.13
N GLY A 42 -9.06 9.26 -8.86
CA GLY A 42 -9.63 8.43 -7.81
C GLY A 42 -9.04 7.01 -7.75
N ALA A 43 -8.25 6.59 -8.73
CA ALA A 43 -7.64 5.27 -8.72
C ALA A 43 -6.57 5.16 -7.61
N MET A 44 -6.63 4.07 -6.85
CA MET A 44 -5.69 3.79 -5.78
C MET A 44 -4.58 2.83 -6.23
N PHE A 45 -3.35 3.05 -5.74
CA PHE A 45 -2.17 2.25 -6.09
C PHE A 45 -1.31 1.99 -4.86
N LEU A 46 -0.80 0.76 -4.74
CA LEU A 46 0.17 0.42 -3.70
C LEU A 46 1.61 0.51 -4.23
N TYR A 47 2.42 1.33 -3.57
CA TYR A 47 3.82 1.56 -3.93
C TYR A 47 4.79 1.14 -2.83
N ALA A 48 5.82 0.40 -3.21
CA ALA A 48 6.93 0.07 -2.32
C ALA A 48 7.71 1.34 -1.89
N PRO A 49 8.38 1.29 -0.71
CA PRO A 49 9.33 2.33 -0.31
C PRO A 49 10.40 2.60 -1.37
N GLN A 50 11.00 3.77 -1.29
CA GLN A 50 12.16 4.13 -2.10
C GLN A 50 13.43 4.10 -1.26
N ALA A 51 14.54 3.67 -1.87
CA ALA A 51 15.90 3.83 -1.35
C ALA A 51 16.65 4.73 -2.34
N GLY A 52 16.81 6.00 -1.98
CA GLY A 52 17.24 7.04 -2.91
C GLY A 52 16.30 7.15 -4.11
N HIS A 53 16.84 7.03 -5.32
CA HIS A 53 16.07 7.14 -6.57
C HIS A 53 15.43 5.85 -7.06
N ARG A 54 15.54 4.72 -6.33
CA ARG A 54 15.03 3.40 -6.75
C ARG A 54 13.94 2.89 -5.83
N ARG A 55 12.98 2.14 -6.39
CA ARG A 55 12.03 1.35 -5.60
C ARG A 55 12.75 0.19 -4.93
N THR A 56 12.42 -0.06 -3.66
CA THR A 56 12.93 -1.21 -2.90
C THR A 56 12.37 -2.54 -3.39
N ALA A 57 11.19 -2.52 -4.01
CA ALA A 57 10.58 -3.66 -4.69
C ALA A 57 9.71 -3.20 -5.87
N THR A 58 9.61 -4.06 -6.87
CA THR A 58 8.65 -3.94 -7.97
C THR A 58 7.88 -5.26 -8.11
N PHE A 59 6.69 -5.19 -8.69
CA PHE A 59 5.81 -6.34 -8.85
C PHE A 59 5.35 -6.42 -10.30
N SER A 60 5.07 -7.64 -10.76
CA SER A 60 4.34 -7.82 -12.01
C SER A 60 2.96 -7.16 -11.92
N ALA A 61 2.39 -6.73 -13.05
CA ALA A 61 1.08 -6.06 -13.07
C ALA A 61 -0.03 -6.88 -12.35
N PRO A 62 -0.14 -8.22 -12.52
CA PRO A 62 -1.13 -9.01 -11.78
C PRO A 62 -0.91 -8.99 -10.26
N MET A 63 0.35 -9.02 -9.82
CA MET A 63 0.68 -8.99 -8.40
C MET A 63 0.41 -7.61 -7.79
N ALA A 64 0.79 -6.53 -8.49
CA ALA A 64 0.50 -5.16 -8.07
C ALA A 64 -1.02 -4.91 -7.90
N LYS A 65 -1.84 -5.44 -8.83
CA LYS A 65 -3.30 -5.37 -8.74
C LYS A 65 -3.84 -6.08 -7.50
N ARG A 66 -3.36 -7.30 -7.21
CA ARG A 66 -3.78 -8.06 -6.00
C ARG A 66 -3.37 -7.38 -4.71
N LEU A 67 -2.12 -6.91 -4.63
CA LEU A 67 -1.62 -6.18 -3.46
C LEU A 67 -2.40 -4.89 -3.21
N THR A 68 -2.72 -4.16 -4.28
CA THR A 68 -3.51 -2.93 -4.19
C THR A 68 -4.92 -3.21 -3.68
N ALA A 69 -5.59 -4.25 -4.18
CA ALA A 69 -6.92 -4.63 -3.71
C ALA A 69 -6.94 -4.94 -2.19
N LEU A 70 -6.00 -5.76 -1.72
CA LEU A 70 -5.88 -6.09 -0.28
C LEU A 70 -5.58 -4.85 0.58
N ALA A 71 -4.79 -3.91 0.07
CA ALA A 71 -4.50 -2.66 0.76
C ALA A 71 -5.73 -1.75 0.88
N ILE A 72 -6.57 -1.69 -0.17
CA ILE A 72 -7.82 -0.94 -0.17
C ILE A 72 -8.78 -1.54 0.86
N GLU A 73 -8.99 -2.86 0.85
CA GLU A 73 -9.83 -3.55 1.82
C GLU A 73 -9.39 -3.25 3.28
N ALA A 74 -8.07 -3.30 3.53
CA ALA A 74 -7.53 -2.99 4.86
C ALA A 74 -7.70 -1.50 5.24
N TYR A 75 -7.57 -0.59 4.27
CA TYR A 75 -7.77 0.85 4.49
C TYR A 75 -9.24 1.18 4.81
N GLU A 76 -10.18 0.56 4.10
CA GLU A 76 -11.62 0.69 4.31
C GLU A 76 -12.04 0.11 5.65
N ALA A 77 -11.57 -1.10 6.01
CA ALA A 77 -11.85 -1.71 7.31
C ALA A 77 -11.33 -0.89 8.51
N ALA A 78 -10.25 -0.12 8.30
CA ALA A 78 -9.75 0.83 9.29
C ALA A 78 -10.55 2.14 9.37
N ASN A 79 -11.60 2.32 8.55
CA ASN A 79 -12.49 3.51 8.56
C ASN A 79 -13.77 3.27 9.36
N ASP A 80 -14.11 2.01 9.61
CA ASP A 80 -15.35 1.60 10.28
C ASP A 80 -15.17 1.37 11.80
N ARG A 81 -14.15 1.98 12.41
CA ARG A 81 -13.87 1.97 13.86
C ARG A 81 -13.50 3.37 14.34
#